data_AF-A0A2S8FVF4-F1
#
_entry.id   AF-A0A2S8FVF4-F1
#
_cell.length_a   1.000
_cell.length_b   1.000
_cell.length_c   1.000
_cell.angle_alpha   90.00
_cell.angle_beta   90.00
_cell.angle_gamma   90.00
#
_symmetry.space_group_name_H-M   'P 1'
#
loop_
_entity.id
_entity.type
_entity.pdbx_description
1 polymer ?
#
loop_
_entity_poly.entity_id
_entity_poly.type
_entity_poly.pdbx_seq_one_letter_code
_entity_poly.pdbx_strand_id
1 'polypeptide(L)'
;MTENEDEAIARPGFRFSLNAVILWIAILALIFTNVLTYNAVLDLKNELRTSAVSGMPIPAEEVAKQFIKATNIPSTVTTEVEDVRYSPEEDTYLVEFAWTLTATGKKWYSSTRLKSDGFGFYHGQILSSQFNQPLGRTRPYSVSVHTPSPLKGKP
;
A
#
# COMPACT_ATOMS: atom_id res chain seq x y z
N MET A 1 -61.48 45.12 20.91
CA MET A 1 -61.91 44.10 19.93
C MET A 1 -61.42 44.62 18.59
N THR A 2 -60.13 44.41 18.29
CA THR A 2 -59.58 43.27 17.53
C THR A 2 -60.02 43.41 16.08
N GLU A 3 -59.20 43.45 15.04
CA GLU A 3 -57.92 42.82 14.65
C GLU A 3 -57.78 43.28 13.16
N ASN A 4 -56.68 43.26 12.42
CA ASN A 4 -55.33 42.76 12.57
C ASN A 4 -54.46 43.49 11.54
N GLU A 5 -53.18 43.53 11.85
CA GLU A 5 -52.09 44.06 11.05
C GLU A 5 -51.88 43.22 9.80
N ASP A 6 -52.00 43.83 8.61
CA ASP A 6 -51.48 43.24 7.37
C ASP A 6 -49.99 43.62 7.24
N GLU A 7 -49.14 42.95 8.02
CA GLU A 7 -47.72 42.87 7.72
C GLU A 7 -47.51 41.99 6.48
N ALA A 8 -47.28 42.63 5.35
CA ALA A 8 -46.90 41.95 4.11
C ALA A 8 -45.52 41.29 4.27
N ILE A 9 -45.52 40.00 4.61
CA ILE A 9 -44.31 39.16 4.65
C ILE A 9 -43.74 39.05 3.23
N ALA A 10 -42.70 39.84 2.94
CA ALA A 10 -41.90 39.71 1.73
C ALA A 10 -41.21 38.33 1.72
N ARG A 11 -41.69 37.41 0.87
CA ARG A 11 -41.03 36.11 0.65
C ARG A 11 -39.69 36.35 -0.06
N PRO A 12 -38.55 35.85 0.45
CA PRO A 12 -37.28 35.96 -0.26
C PRO A 12 -37.36 35.13 -1.54
N GLY A 13 -37.46 35.83 -2.68
CA GLY A 13 -37.43 35.20 -3.99
C GLY A 13 -36.11 34.47 -4.19
N PHE A 14 -36.17 33.15 -4.37
CA PHE A 14 -35.03 32.31 -4.67
C PHE A 14 -34.43 32.76 -6.01
N ARG A 15 -33.33 33.53 -5.99
CA ARG A 15 -32.64 33.97 -7.20
C ARG A 15 -31.78 32.80 -7.69
N PHE A 16 -32.35 31.97 -8.56
CA PHE A 16 -31.58 31.00 -9.34
C PHE A 16 -30.60 31.78 -10.23
N SER A 17 -29.35 31.95 -9.78
CA SER A 17 -28.32 32.50 -10.64
C SER A 17 -27.91 31.42 -11.64
N LEU A 18 -28.00 31.74 -12.94
CA LEU A 18 -27.59 30.84 -14.02
C LEU A 18 -26.16 30.31 -13.80
N ASN A 19 -25.30 31.13 -13.21
CA ASN A 19 -23.94 30.77 -12.83
C ASN A 19 -23.89 29.65 -11.79
N ALA A 20 -24.78 29.64 -10.80
CA ALA A 20 -24.85 28.55 -9.83
C ALA A 20 -25.29 27.24 -10.49
N VAL A 21 -26.25 27.30 -11.43
CA VAL A 21 -26.71 26.12 -12.18
C VAL A 21 -25.57 25.53 -13.03
N ILE A 22 -24.82 26.37 -13.74
CA ILE A 22 -23.66 25.94 -14.53
C ILE A 22 -22.58 25.31 -13.64
N LEU A 23 -22.32 25.90 -12.47
CA LEU A 23 -21.36 25.37 -11.50
C LEU A 23 -21.77 23.97 -11.01
N TRP A 24 -23.05 23.78 -10.68
CA TRP A 24 -23.56 22.47 -10.26
C TRP A 24 -23.45 21.42 -11.36
N ILE A 25 -23.72 21.79 -12.62
CA ILE A 25 -23.52 20.89 -13.77
C ILE A 25 -22.04 20.50 -13.91
N ALA A 26 -21.12 21.45 -13.78
CA ALA A 26 -19.68 21.18 -13.85
C ALA A 26 -19.21 20.26 -12.71
N ILE A 27 -19.69 20.48 -11.49
CA ILE A 27 -19.38 19.62 -10.34
C ILE A 27 -19.89 18.19 -10.58
N LEU A 28 -21.14 18.04 -11.03
CA LEU A 28 -21.71 16.73 -11.33
C LEU A 28 -20.96 16.02 -12.45
N ALA A 29 -20.56 16.73 -13.50
CA ALA A 29 -19.75 16.18 -14.59
C ALA A 29 -18.36 15.71 -14.09
N LEU A 30 -17.72 16.49 -13.21
CA LEU A 30 -16.44 16.11 -12.60
C LEU A 30 -16.58 14.88 -11.69
N ILE A 31 -17.62 14.80 -10.87
CA ILE A 31 -17.88 13.63 -10.02
C ILE A 31 -18.11 12.40 -10.91
N PHE A 32 -18.94 12.52 -11.93
CA PHE A 32 -19.27 11.41 -12.83
C PHE A 32 -18.05 10.89 -13.58
N THR A 33 -17.24 11.80 -14.16
CA THR A 33 -16.00 11.42 -14.86
C THR A 33 -14.97 10.79 -13.92
N ASN A 34 -14.86 11.29 -12.68
CA ASN A 34 -13.98 10.70 -11.66
C ASN A 34 -14.43 9.29 -11.28
N VAL A 35 -15.73 9.05 -11.06
CA VAL A 35 -16.28 7.72 -10.78
C VAL A 35 -16.04 6.74 -11.93
N LEU A 36 -16.28 7.16 -13.18
CA LEU A 36 -16.01 6.32 -14.34
C LEU A 36 -14.52 5.96 -14.46
N THR A 37 -13.64 6.93 -14.23
CA THR A 37 -12.19 6.71 -14.29
C THR A 37 -11.72 5.80 -13.16
N TYR A 38 -12.24 5.98 -11.94
CA TYR A 38 -11.96 5.13 -10.81
C TYR A 38 -12.36 3.67 -11.07
N ASN A 39 -13.56 3.47 -11.63
CA ASN A 39 -14.03 2.13 -11.99
C ASN A 39 -13.19 1.51 -13.12
N ALA A 40 -12.84 2.27 -14.16
CA ALA A 40 -11.96 1.78 -15.22
C ALA A 40 -10.57 1.39 -14.70
N VAL A 41 -10.02 2.15 -13.74
CA VAL A 41 -8.75 1.83 -13.08
C VAL A 41 -8.88 0.57 -12.20
N LEU A 42 -10.00 0.39 -11.51
CA LEU A 42 -10.28 -0.82 -10.75
C LEU A 42 -10.41 -2.05 -11.65
N ASP A 43 -11.14 -1.93 -12.76
CA ASP A 43 -11.31 -3.00 -13.74
C ASP A 43 -9.98 -3.35 -14.38
N LEU A 44 -9.18 -2.35 -14.79
CA LEU A 44 -7.83 -2.59 -15.32
C LEU A 44 -6.92 -3.24 -14.27
N LYS A 45 -7.02 -2.83 -12.99
CA LYS A 45 -6.26 -3.46 -11.91
C LYS A 45 -6.68 -4.91 -11.68
N ASN A 46 -7.97 -5.20 -11.77
CA ASN A 46 -8.49 -6.57 -11.65
C ASN A 46 -8.08 -7.42 -12.87
N GLU A 47 -8.14 -6.85 -14.07
CA GLU A 47 -7.73 -7.50 -15.30
C GLU A 47 -6.22 -7.78 -15.31
N LEU A 48 -5.38 -6.83 -14.87
CA LEU A 48 -3.94 -7.04 -14.73
C LEU A 48 -3.60 -8.09 -13.69
N ARG A 49 -4.38 -8.19 -12.60
CA ARG A 49 -4.27 -9.28 -11.62
C ARG A 49 -4.58 -10.65 -12.25
N THR A 50 -5.51 -10.71 -13.20
CA THR A 50 -5.89 -11.96 -13.89
C THR A 50 -5.04 -12.29 -15.13
N SER A 51 -4.55 -11.28 -15.84
CA SER A 51 -3.90 -11.40 -17.16
C SER A 51 -2.38 -11.34 -17.10
N ALA A 52 -1.79 -10.89 -15.97
CA ALA A 52 -0.36 -11.07 -15.76
C ALA A 52 -0.05 -12.58 -15.72
N VAL A 53 0.78 -13.01 -16.66
CA VAL A 53 1.44 -14.32 -16.75
C VAL A 53 2.43 -14.53 -15.56
N SER A 54 2.07 -14.10 -14.35
CA SER A 54 2.84 -14.12 -13.11
C SER A 54 1.98 -14.58 -11.90
N GLY A 55 0.91 -15.33 -12.14
CA GLY A 55 -0.05 -15.77 -11.11
C GLY A 55 0.45 -16.80 -10.11
N MET A 56 1.75 -17.13 -10.12
CA MET A 56 2.37 -17.94 -9.08
C MET A 56 3.07 -17.02 -8.07
N PRO A 57 2.82 -17.19 -6.76
CA PRO A 57 3.58 -16.49 -5.74
C PRO A 57 5.08 -16.73 -5.94
N ILE A 58 5.90 -15.70 -5.69
CA ILE A 58 7.36 -15.85 -5.59
C ILE A 58 7.66 -17.05 -4.68
N PRO A 59 8.54 -17.98 -5.10
CA PRO A 59 8.96 -19.07 -4.23
C PRO A 59 9.45 -18.54 -2.88
N ALA A 60 9.03 -19.17 -1.78
CA ALA A 60 9.39 -18.78 -0.42
C ALA A 60 10.92 -18.62 -0.23
N GLU A 61 11.69 -19.50 -0.86
CA GLU A 61 13.17 -19.45 -0.86
C GLU A 61 13.74 -18.19 -1.53
N GLU A 62 13.10 -17.72 -2.60
CA GLU A 62 13.53 -16.52 -3.32
C GLU A 62 13.17 -15.26 -2.52
N VAL A 63 12.01 -15.26 -1.88
CA VAL A 63 11.63 -14.21 -0.91
C VAL A 63 12.66 -14.16 0.23
N ALA A 64 13.03 -15.30 0.81
CA ALA A 64 14.02 -15.37 1.87
C ALA A 64 15.39 -14.83 1.43
N LYS A 65 15.87 -15.21 0.24
CA LYS A 65 17.15 -14.71 -0.31
C LYS A 65 17.15 -13.20 -0.50
N GLN A 66 16.11 -12.66 -1.13
CA GLN A 66 16.00 -11.21 -1.35
C GLN A 66 15.85 -10.46 -0.03
N PHE A 67 15.09 -11.02 0.92
CA PHE A 67 14.95 -10.46 2.26
C PHE A 67 16.29 -10.36 2.98
N ILE A 68 17.06 -11.45 3.04
CA ILE A 68 18.40 -11.48 3.65
C ILE A 68 19.30 -10.45 2.96
N LYS A 69 19.29 -10.39 1.62
CA LYS A 69 20.08 -9.41 0.87
C LYS A 69 19.73 -7.96 1.24
N ALA A 70 18.46 -7.69 1.53
CA ALA A 70 17.98 -6.36 1.88
C ALA A 70 18.23 -5.97 3.34
N THR A 71 18.31 -6.93 4.26
CA THR A 71 18.42 -6.66 5.71
C THR A 71 19.79 -6.97 6.31
N ASN A 72 20.58 -7.83 5.68
CA ASN A 72 21.91 -8.22 6.17
C ASN A 72 22.92 -7.09 5.92
N ILE A 73 23.45 -6.53 7.01
CA ILE A 73 24.48 -5.49 7.02
C ILE A 73 25.65 -6.07 7.82
N PRO A 74 26.60 -6.80 7.18
CA PRO A 74 27.58 -7.62 7.90
C PRO A 74 28.39 -6.89 8.98
N SER A 75 28.62 -5.58 8.79
CA SER A 75 29.32 -4.73 9.76
C SER A 75 28.55 -4.48 11.06
N THR A 76 27.23 -4.65 11.06
CA THR A 76 26.35 -4.29 12.18
C THR A 76 25.41 -5.42 12.56
N VAL A 77 24.65 -5.96 11.61
CA VAL A 77 23.60 -6.96 11.85
C VAL A 77 23.63 -8.02 10.76
N THR A 78 23.74 -9.29 11.15
CA THR A 78 23.50 -10.42 10.26
C THR A 78 22.06 -10.88 10.36
N THR A 79 21.42 -11.21 9.24
CA THR A 79 20.02 -11.67 9.21
C THR A 79 19.92 -13.08 8.63
N GLU A 80 19.08 -13.91 9.25
CA GLU A 80 18.71 -15.26 8.83
C GLU A 80 17.19 -15.33 8.75
N VAL A 81 16.66 -15.93 7.69
CA VAL A 81 15.21 -16.16 7.55
C VAL A 81 14.91 -17.58 8.02
N GLU A 82 13.92 -17.71 8.91
CA GLU A 82 13.54 -18.99 9.52
C GLU A 82 12.35 -19.61 8.80
N ASP A 83 11.35 -18.81 8.46
CA ASP A 83 10.17 -19.27 7.74
C ASP A 83 9.59 -18.16 6.86
N VAL A 84 8.98 -18.56 5.75
CA VAL A 84 8.28 -17.67 4.83
C VAL A 84 6.96 -18.31 4.43
N ARG A 85 5.85 -17.69 4.81
CA ARG A 85 4.49 -18.17 4.50
C ARG A 85 3.77 -17.18 3.60
N TYR A 86 3.16 -17.69 2.54
CA TYR A 86 2.32 -16.90 1.65
C TYR A 86 0.85 -17.02 2.05
N SER A 87 0.15 -15.88 2.14
CA SER A 87 -1.30 -15.80 2.31
C SER A 87 -1.96 -15.39 0.98
N PRO A 88 -2.70 -16.29 0.30
CA PRO A 88 -3.39 -15.97 -0.94
C PRO A 88 -4.52 -14.96 -0.77
N GLU A 89 -5.17 -14.94 0.39
CA GLU A 89 -6.31 -14.06 0.68
C GLU A 89 -5.88 -12.59 0.79
N GLU A 90 -4.70 -12.35 1.39
CA GLU A 90 -4.17 -11.01 1.62
C GLU A 90 -3.09 -10.60 0.60
N ASP A 91 -2.71 -11.50 -0.31
CA ASP A 91 -1.59 -11.34 -1.24
C ASP A 91 -0.33 -10.81 -0.52
N THR A 92 0.05 -11.53 0.54
CA THR A 92 1.04 -11.09 1.53
C THR A 92 1.92 -12.24 1.97
N TYR A 93 3.23 -11.98 2.14
CA TYR A 93 4.16 -12.90 2.79
C TYR A 93 4.34 -12.54 4.25
N LEU A 94 4.26 -13.53 5.14
CA LEU A 94 4.78 -13.44 6.48
C LEU A 94 6.21 -14.01 6.49
N VAL A 95 7.18 -13.19 6.83
CA VAL A 95 8.58 -13.58 6.96
C VAL A 95 8.95 -13.59 8.43
N GLU A 96 9.30 -14.76 8.94
CA GLU A 96 9.89 -14.94 10.28
C GLU A 96 11.40 -14.99 10.12
N PHE A 97 12.11 -14.15 10.87
CA PHE A 97 13.55 -14.00 10.72
C PHE A 97 14.21 -13.75 12.06
N ALA A 98 15.45 -14.18 12.14
CA ALA A 98 16.33 -13.87 13.23
C ALA A 98 17.44 -12.93 12.78
N TRP A 99 17.94 -12.12 13.70
CA TRP A 99 19.04 -11.22 13.44
C TRP A 99 20.01 -11.20 14.60
N THR A 100 21.29 -11.10 14.28
CA THR A 100 22.39 -11.14 15.24
C THR A 100 23.19 -9.85 15.15
N LEU A 101 23.37 -9.18 16.29
CA LEU A 101 24.21 -7.98 16.37
C LEU A 101 25.68 -8.38 16.33
N THR A 102 26.42 -8.01 15.28
CA THR A 102 27.81 -8.42 15.07
C THR A 102 28.72 -8.07 16.26
N ALA A 103 28.49 -6.92 16.90
CA ALA A 103 29.29 -6.46 18.03
C ALA A 103 29.13 -7.29 19.32
N THR A 104 27.98 -7.92 19.53
CA THR A 104 27.67 -8.63 20.80
C THR A 104 27.42 -10.12 20.62
N GLY A 105 27.21 -10.58 19.38
CA GLY A 105 26.77 -11.95 19.07
C GLY A 105 25.35 -12.26 19.56
N LYS A 106 24.63 -11.29 20.13
CA LYS A 106 23.26 -11.51 20.62
C LYS A 106 22.31 -11.68 19.44
N LYS A 107 21.47 -12.72 19.50
CA LYS A 107 20.47 -13.09 18.49
C LYS A 107 19.06 -12.74 19.00
N TRP A 108 18.24 -12.19 18.12
CA TRP A 108 16.83 -11.86 18.36
C TRP A 108 15.97 -12.35 17.19
N TYR A 109 14.67 -12.38 17.42
CA TYR A 109 13.67 -12.91 16.49
C TYR A 109 12.61 -11.84 16.25
N SER A 110 12.14 -11.74 15.01
CA SER A 110 11.09 -10.82 14.61
C SER A 110 10.35 -11.40 13.42
N SER A 111 9.17 -10.86 13.13
CA SER A 111 8.46 -11.12 11.90
C SER A 111 8.10 -9.82 11.19
N THR A 112 7.88 -9.90 9.88
CA THR A 112 7.34 -8.79 9.10
C THR A 112 6.43 -9.31 7.99
N ARG A 113 5.49 -8.46 7.58
CA ARG A 113 4.56 -8.75 6.49
C ARG A 113 4.98 -7.98 5.24
N LEU A 114 5.17 -8.68 4.13
CA LEU A 114 5.46 -8.10 2.83
C LEU A 114 4.18 -8.13 2.00
N LYS A 115 3.57 -6.96 1.78
CA LYS A 115 2.31 -6.80 1.06
C LYS A 115 2.59 -6.51 -0.42
N SER A 116 1.87 -7.21 -1.30
CA SER A 116 1.91 -6.99 -2.74
C SER A 116 1.37 -5.61 -3.15
N ASP A 117 2.03 -4.99 -4.12
CA ASP A 117 1.52 -3.81 -4.83
C ASP A 117 0.62 -4.18 -6.03
N GLY A 118 0.53 -5.48 -6.36
CA GLY A 118 -0.20 -6.00 -7.53
C GLY A 118 0.60 -5.96 -8.84
N PHE A 119 1.84 -5.49 -8.82
CA PHE A 119 2.73 -5.38 -9.99
C PHE A 119 4.03 -6.17 -9.81
N GLY A 120 4.07 -7.07 -8.83
CA GLY A 120 5.22 -7.93 -8.56
C GLY A 120 6.18 -7.39 -7.51
N PHE A 121 5.81 -6.33 -6.79
CA PHE A 121 6.59 -5.81 -5.67
C PHE A 121 5.89 -6.13 -4.36
N TYR A 122 6.66 -6.64 -3.39
CA TYR A 122 6.18 -6.91 -2.05
C TYR A 122 6.94 -6.04 -1.06
N HIS A 123 6.21 -5.21 -0.32
CA HIS A 123 6.78 -4.21 0.59
C HIS A 123 6.39 -4.49 2.03
N GLY A 124 7.36 -4.37 2.95
CA GLY A 124 7.12 -4.47 4.38
C GLY A 124 8.01 -3.54 5.19
N GLN A 125 7.73 -3.46 6.48
CA GLN A 125 8.49 -2.67 7.43
C GLN A 125 8.86 -3.50 8.66
N ILE A 126 10.10 -3.37 9.11
CA ILE A 126 10.56 -3.93 10.38
C ILE A 126 10.37 -2.85 11.45
N LEU A 127 9.33 -3.04 12.26
CA LEU A 127 8.94 -2.11 13.32
C LEU A 127 9.74 -2.30 14.61
N SER A 128 10.51 -3.39 14.74
CA SER A 128 11.29 -3.68 15.95
C SER A 128 12.30 -2.57 16.23
N SER A 129 12.16 -1.90 17.38
CA SER A 129 13.12 -0.91 17.85
C SER A 129 14.47 -1.55 18.14
N GLN A 130 14.49 -2.81 18.60
CA GLN A 130 15.71 -3.57 18.84
C GLN A 130 16.50 -3.79 17.55
N PHE A 131 15.83 -4.00 16.42
CA PHE A 131 16.49 -4.10 15.10
C PHE A 131 17.01 -2.75 14.60
N ASN A 132 16.26 -1.67 14.81
CA ASN A 132 16.57 -0.33 14.27
C ASN A 132 17.65 0.42 15.06
N GLN A 133 17.74 0.21 16.38
CA GLN A 133 18.69 0.91 17.26
C GLN A 133 20.16 0.69 16.87
N PRO A 134 20.65 -0.54 16.64
CA PRO A 134 22.02 -0.76 16.20
C PRO A 134 22.37 -0.08 14.88
N LEU A 135 21.37 0.15 14.03
CA LEU A 135 21.52 0.82 12.74
C LEU A 135 21.48 2.36 12.86
N GLY A 136 21.37 2.90 14.07
CA GLY A 136 21.21 4.33 14.31
C GLY A 136 19.90 4.91 13.77
N ARG A 137 18.88 4.06 13.56
CA ARG A 137 17.61 4.47 12.92
C ARG A 137 16.53 4.73 13.95
N THR A 138 15.83 5.84 13.76
CA THR A 138 14.63 6.23 14.53
C THR A 138 13.33 5.87 13.81
N ARG A 139 13.41 5.41 12.56
CA ARG A 139 12.27 5.03 11.71
C ARG A 139 12.31 3.53 11.39
N PRO A 140 11.14 2.91 11.12
CA PRO A 140 11.08 1.53 10.66
C PRO A 140 11.95 1.26 9.45
N TYR A 141 12.56 0.08 9.40
CA TYR A 141 13.34 -0.37 8.26
C TYR A 141 12.43 -0.91 7.17
N SER A 142 12.40 -0.27 6.00
CA SER A 142 11.64 -0.76 4.85
C SER A 142 12.38 -1.87 4.12
N VAL A 143 11.65 -2.93 3.75
CA VAL A 143 12.14 -4.06 2.96
C VAL A 143 11.26 -4.21 1.72
N SER A 144 11.88 -4.47 0.57
CA SER A 144 11.18 -4.79 -0.67
C SER A 144 11.72 -6.06 -1.30
N VAL A 145 10.81 -6.89 -1.81
CA VAL A 145 11.10 -8.10 -2.58
C VAL A 145 10.39 -7.97 -3.92
N HIS A 146 11.02 -8.48 -4.97
CA HIS A 146 10.57 -8.29 -6.35
C HIS A 146 10.41 -9.64 -7.05
N THR A 147 9.32 -9.80 -7.81
CA THR A 147 9.20 -10.90 -8.76
C THR A 147 10.28 -10.74 -9.84
N PRO A 148 10.97 -11.82 -10.24
CA PRO A 148 11.84 -11.75 -11.39
C PRO A 148 11.01 -11.41 -12.64
N SER A 149 11.38 -10.33 -13.32
CA SER A 149 10.69 -9.93 -14.56
C SER A 149 10.75 -11.07 -15.58
N PRO A 150 9.60 -11.46 -16.17
CA PRO A 150 9.57 -12.49 -17.21
C PRO A 150 10.26 -12.05 -18.52
N LEU A 151 10.64 -10.77 -18.63
CA LEU A 151 11.28 -10.19 -19.83
C LEU A 151 12.80 -10.32 -19.88
N LYS A 152 13.43 -11.09 -18.97
CA LYS A 152 14.83 -11.51 -19.17
C LYS A 152 14.88 -12.62 -20.23
N GLY A 153 14.70 -12.22 -21.49
CA GLY A 153 15.17 -13.00 -22.62
C GLY A 153 16.66 -13.29 -22.45
N LYS A 154 17.05 -14.55 -22.68
CA LYS A 154 18.45 -14.94 -22.79
C LYS A 154 19.15 -14.02 -23.81
N PRO A 155 20.39 -13.57 -23.54
CA PRO A 155 21.20 -12.96 -24.58
C PRO A 155 21.41 -13.92 -25.75
#